data_AF-A0A9J6DCM2-F1
#
_entry.id   AF-A0A9J6DCM2-F1
#
_cell.length_a   1.000
_cell.length_b   1.000
_cell.length_c   1.000
_cell.angle_alpha   90.00
_cell.angle_beta   90.00
_cell.angle_gamma   90.00
#
_symmetry.space_group_name_H-M   'P 1'
#
loop_
_entity.id
_entity.type
_entity.pdbx_description
1 polymer ?
#
loop_
_entity_poly.entity_id
_entity_poly.type
_entity_poly.pdbx_seq_one_letter_code
_entity_poly.pdbx_strand_id
1 'polypeptide(L)'
;MPYKCCVPQCRGNYDSTRKVRVFRFPHDEELCRKWVRAVPRENFSPTQYSRVCELHFQPEDIMYETSYVDDRTGRTVTAPLPSSRIRPGAVPSKFPACPSYFSKESTSRESPDSKQKRFEVEALQAAIAESAETSLREEEADRIACIRDLACHLRNRDSTF
;
A
#
# COMPACT_ATOMS: atom_id res chain seq x y z
N MET A 1 -29.88 20.30 -9.41
CA MET A 1 -29.50 19.10 -10.19
C MET A 1 -28.18 18.57 -9.68
N PRO A 2 -28.01 17.25 -9.49
CA PRO A 2 -26.74 16.68 -9.03
C PRO A 2 -25.65 16.83 -10.11
N TYR A 3 -24.42 17.03 -9.67
CA TYR A 3 -23.29 17.08 -10.60
C TYR A 3 -23.03 15.71 -11.22
N LYS A 4 -22.71 15.71 -12.52
CA LYS A 4 -22.41 14.53 -13.31
C LYS A 4 -20.93 14.18 -13.21
N CYS A 5 -20.59 12.90 -13.30
CA CYS A 5 -19.20 12.46 -13.35
C CYS A 5 -18.53 12.92 -14.66
N CYS A 6 -17.31 13.44 -14.59
CA CYS A 6 -16.52 13.88 -15.74
C CYS A 6 -15.69 12.77 -16.39
N VAL A 7 -15.59 11.60 -15.74
CA VAL A 7 -14.83 10.45 -16.24
C VAL A 7 -15.52 9.89 -17.49
N PRO A 8 -14.78 9.64 -18.58
CA PRO A 8 -15.34 9.05 -19.79
C PRO A 8 -16.06 7.73 -19.52
N GLN A 9 -17.16 7.51 -20.23
CA GLN A 9 -18.01 6.31 -20.11
C GLN A 9 -18.64 6.08 -18.72
N CYS A 10 -18.45 6.99 -17.75
CA CYS A 10 -19.14 6.93 -16.48
C CYS A 10 -20.51 7.62 -16.58
N ARG A 11 -21.59 6.89 -16.27
CA ARG A 11 -22.96 7.42 -16.21
C ARG A 11 -23.39 7.85 -14.80
N GLY A 12 -22.43 8.09 -13.90
CA GLY A 12 -22.69 8.56 -12.54
C GLY A 12 -23.49 9.87 -12.52
N ASN A 13 -24.68 9.83 -11.92
CA ASN A 13 -25.65 10.94 -11.80
C ASN A 13 -26.28 11.43 -13.13
N TYR A 14 -26.16 10.68 -14.23
CA TYR A 14 -26.87 10.99 -15.48
C TYR A 14 -28.35 10.62 -15.38
N ASP A 15 -28.64 9.46 -14.77
CA ASP A 15 -30.00 8.97 -14.59
C ASP A 15 -30.62 9.45 -13.25
N SER A 16 -31.94 9.44 -13.15
CA SER A 16 -32.68 9.81 -11.93
C SER A 16 -32.72 8.71 -10.88
N THR A 17 -32.46 7.46 -11.26
CA THR A 17 -32.69 6.25 -10.45
C THR A 17 -31.68 6.04 -9.34
N ARG A 18 -30.38 6.24 -9.61
CA ARG A 18 -29.31 6.05 -8.63
C ARG A 18 -28.41 7.29 -8.58
N LYS A 19 -28.29 7.87 -7.39
CA LYS A 19 -27.39 9.00 -7.13
C LYS A 19 -26.14 8.49 -6.43
N VAL A 20 -24.99 8.78 -7.03
CA VAL A 20 -23.66 8.49 -6.51
C VAL A 20 -23.06 9.76 -5.95
N ARG A 21 -22.24 9.62 -4.90
CA ARG A 21 -21.46 10.74 -4.38
C ARG A 21 -20.44 11.17 -5.41
N VAL A 22 -20.24 12.48 -5.49
CA VAL A 22 -19.37 13.14 -6.47
C VAL A 22 -18.47 14.14 -5.75
N PHE A 23 -17.20 14.09 -6.06
CA PHE A 23 -16.16 14.84 -5.38
C PHE A 23 -15.55 15.89 -6.30
N ARG A 24 -15.21 17.04 -5.71
CA ARG A 24 -14.54 18.15 -6.40
C ARG A 24 -13.05 17.85 -6.53
N PHE A 25 -12.45 18.36 -7.60
CA PHE A 25 -11.00 18.38 -7.72
C PHE A 25 -10.39 19.14 -6.53
N PRO A 26 -9.31 18.62 -5.94
CA PRO A 26 -8.65 19.25 -4.80
C PRO A 26 -8.10 20.63 -5.18
N HIS A 27 -7.99 21.52 -4.19
CA HIS A 27 -7.41 22.84 -4.38
C HIS A 27 -5.87 22.79 -4.52
N ASP A 28 -5.25 21.80 -3.88
CA ASP A 28 -3.83 21.50 -4.06
C ASP A 28 -3.52 21.18 -5.53
N GLU A 29 -2.65 21.99 -6.13
CA GLU A 29 -2.28 21.89 -7.54
C GLU A 29 -1.60 20.56 -7.88
N GLU A 30 -0.78 20.02 -6.98
CA GLU A 30 -0.07 18.77 -7.24
C GLU A 30 -1.04 17.59 -7.26
N LEU A 31 -1.93 17.52 -6.27
CA LEU A 31 -2.95 16.49 -6.20
C LEU A 31 -3.98 16.65 -7.33
N CYS A 32 -4.34 17.88 -7.68
CA CYS A 32 -5.21 18.17 -8.82
C CYS A 32 -4.57 17.65 -10.12
N ARG A 33 -3.28 17.90 -10.33
CA ARG A 33 -2.52 17.39 -11.49
C ARG A 33 -2.49 15.85 -11.50
N LYS A 34 -2.34 15.20 -10.35
CA LYS A 34 -2.44 13.73 -10.24
C LYS A 34 -3.82 13.23 -10.65
N TRP A 35 -4.90 13.88 -10.20
CA TRP A 35 -6.26 13.53 -10.60
C TRP A 35 -6.49 13.71 -12.11
N VAL A 36 -6.03 14.82 -12.69
CA VAL A 36 -6.15 15.08 -14.13
C VAL A 36 -5.42 14.02 -14.95
N ARG A 37 -4.22 13.62 -14.52
CA ARG A 37 -3.45 12.54 -15.17
C ARG A 37 -4.11 11.17 -15.03
N ALA A 38 -4.75 10.92 -13.89
CA ALA A 38 -5.42 9.66 -13.63
C ALA A 38 -6.73 9.52 -14.43
N VAL A 39 -7.44 10.62 -14.67
CA VAL A 39 -8.65 10.60 -15.49
C VAL A 39 -8.27 10.33 -16.96
N PRO A 40 -8.78 9.25 -17.57
CA PRO A 40 -8.37 8.80 -18.89
C PRO A 40 -9.02 9.64 -20.01
N ARG A 41 -8.71 10.94 -20.04
CA ARG A 41 -9.28 11.89 -21.00
C ARG A 41 -8.19 12.79 -21.56
N GLU A 42 -8.07 12.80 -22.88
CA GLU A 42 -7.10 13.61 -23.58
C GLU A 42 -7.42 15.11 -23.45
N ASN A 43 -6.38 15.95 -23.28
CA ASN A 43 -6.48 17.41 -23.18
C ASN A 43 -7.52 17.90 -22.16
N PHE A 44 -7.67 17.19 -21.04
CA PHE A 44 -8.66 17.51 -20.03
C PHE A 44 -8.19 18.60 -19.07
N SER A 45 -8.89 19.73 -19.06
CA SER A 45 -8.76 20.77 -18.05
C SER A 45 -9.94 20.71 -17.05
N PRO A 46 -9.72 20.44 -15.76
CA PRO A 46 -10.79 20.42 -14.79
C PRO A 46 -11.37 21.82 -14.58
N THR A 47 -12.69 21.93 -14.62
CA THR A 47 -13.42 23.16 -14.32
C THR A 47 -13.93 23.14 -12.89
N GLN A 48 -14.45 24.27 -12.40
CA GLN A 48 -15.11 24.34 -11.09
C GLN A 48 -16.32 23.39 -10.93
N TYR A 49 -16.90 22.91 -12.04
CA TYR A 49 -18.03 21.98 -12.09
C TYR A 49 -17.62 20.54 -12.38
N SER A 50 -16.34 20.30 -12.72
CA SER A 50 -15.82 18.95 -12.94
C SER A 50 -15.84 18.17 -11.63
N ARG A 51 -16.43 16.98 -11.66
CA ARG A 51 -16.54 16.10 -10.50
C ARG A 51 -16.24 14.65 -10.88
N VAL A 52 -15.62 13.91 -9.96
CA VAL A 52 -15.39 12.46 -10.09
C VAL A 52 -16.27 11.75 -9.08
N CYS A 53 -16.99 10.70 -9.48
CA CYS A 53 -17.84 9.95 -8.56
C CYS A 53 -17.07 8.93 -7.70
N GLU A 54 -17.69 8.51 -6.60
CA GLU A 54 -17.12 7.54 -5.64
C GLU A 54 -16.72 6.20 -6.26
N LEU A 55 -17.34 5.80 -7.36
CA LEU A 55 -17.03 4.56 -8.08
C LEU A 55 -15.58 4.50 -8.61
N HIS A 56 -14.92 5.66 -8.74
CA HIS A 56 -13.55 5.75 -9.24
C HIS A 56 -12.49 5.70 -8.13
N PHE A 57 -12.90 5.68 -6.87
CA PHE A 57 -12.00 5.60 -5.72
C PHE A 57 -12.06 4.20 -5.10
N GLN A 58 -11.01 3.85 -4.37
CA GLN A 58 -11.06 2.68 -3.50
C GLN A 58 -11.96 2.97 -2.29
N PRO A 59 -12.71 2.00 -1.75
CA PRO A 59 -13.53 2.23 -0.57
C PRO A 59 -12.69 2.66 0.64
N GLU A 60 -11.42 2.25 0.70
CA GLU A 60 -10.46 2.67 1.74
C GLU A 60 -10.11 4.16 1.64
N ASP A 61 -10.15 4.73 0.42
CA ASP A 61 -9.90 6.16 0.18
C ASP A 61 -11.09 7.04 0.54
N ILE A 62 -12.26 6.45 0.82
CA ILE A 62 -13.48 7.17 1.16
C ILE A 62 -13.77 7.02 2.65
N MET A 63 -13.87 8.15 3.34
CA MET A 63 -14.27 8.25 4.73
C MET A 63 -15.78 8.37 4.81
N TYR A 64 -16.43 7.35 5.36
CA TYR A 64 -17.86 7.33 5.66
C TYR A 64 -18.17 7.71 7.10
N GLU A 65 -17.17 7.69 7.97
CA GLU A 65 -17.31 7.89 9.42
C GLU A 65 -16.23 8.86 9.93
N THR A 66 -16.50 9.48 11.07
CA THR A 66 -15.56 10.31 11.81
C THR A 66 -15.43 9.76 13.22
N SER A 67 -14.20 9.65 13.72
CA SER A 67 -13.91 9.21 15.08
C SER A 67 -13.41 10.38 15.91
N TYR A 68 -13.89 10.50 17.14
CA TYR A 68 -13.43 11.47 18.14
C TYR A 68 -13.00 10.70 19.39
N VAL A 69 -11.82 11.00 19.92
CA VAL A 69 -11.34 10.43 21.18
C VAL A 69 -11.70 11.39 22.30
N ASP A 70 -12.42 10.91 23.30
CA ASP A 70 -12.69 11.67 24.51
C ASP A 70 -11.45 11.64 25.42
N ASP A 71 -10.80 12.79 25.58
CA ASP A 71 -9.57 12.95 26.37
C ASP A 71 -9.73 12.52 27.83
N ARG A 72 -10.95 12.55 28.39
CA ARG A 72 -11.19 12.20 29.79
C ARG A 72 -11.39 10.70 30.02
N THR A 73 -12.00 10.01 29.06
CA THR A 73 -12.37 8.60 29.19
C THR A 73 -11.52 7.67 28.33
N GLY A 74 -10.72 8.22 27.42
CA GLY A 74 -9.94 7.48 26.42
C GLY A 74 -10.80 6.72 25.41
N ARG A 75 -12.13 6.93 25.41
CA ARG A 75 -13.05 6.21 24.54
C ARG A 75 -13.08 6.89 23.17
N THR A 76 -12.92 6.09 22.13
CA THR A 76 -13.10 6.55 20.75
C THR A 76 -14.57 6.41 20.38
N VAL A 77 -15.24 7.52 20.10
CA VAL A 77 -16.62 7.59 19.63
C VAL A 77 -16.61 7.77 18.13
N THR A 78 -17.22 6.83 17.41
CA THR A 78 -17.34 6.87 15.95
C THR A 78 -18.75 7.25 15.54
N ALA A 79 -18.89 8.20 14.62
CA ALA A 79 -20.16 8.65 14.08
C ALA A 79 -20.14 8.67 12.53
N PRO A 80 -21.23 8.29 11.85
CA PRO A 80 -21.31 8.35 10.39
C PRO A 80 -21.35 9.80 9.89
N LEU A 81 -20.65 10.07 8.78
CA LEU A 81 -20.64 11.37 8.12
C LEU A 81 -21.87 11.52 7.20
N PRO A 82 -22.60 12.66 7.27
CA PRO A 82 -23.75 12.91 6.39
C PRO A 82 -23.35 13.06 4.91
N SER A 83 -22.09 13.43 4.66
CA SER A 83 -21.47 13.37 3.34
C SER A 83 -20.10 12.71 3.49
N SER A 84 -19.90 11.62 2.75
CA SER A 84 -18.59 10.99 2.65
C SER A 84 -17.55 11.99 2.13
N ARG A 85 -16.30 11.79 2.56
CA ARG A 85 -15.15 12.62 2.19
C ARG A 85 -14.06 11.72 1.64
N ILE A 86 -13.26 12.22 0.71
CA ILE A 86 -12.06 11.51 0.27
C ILE A 86 -10.92 11.78 1.25
N ARG A 87 -10.10 10.77 1.52
CA ARG A 87 -8.87 10.90 2.30
C ARG A 87 -7.91 11.92 1.66
N PRO A 88 -7.16 12.69 2.46
CA PRO A 88 -6.16 13.60 1.91
C PRO A 88 -5.14 12.81 1.08
N GLY A 89 -4.87 13.26 -0.14
CA GLY A 89 -3.90 12.63 -1.04
C GLY A 89 -4.44 11.46 -1.89
N ALA A 90 -5.66 10.99 -1.66
CA ALA A 90 -6.23 9.92 -2.48
C ALA A 90 -6.48 10.39 -3.92
N VAL A 91 -6.28 9.47 -4.87
CA VAL A 91 -6.40 9.69 -6.31
C VAL A 91 -7.36 8.68 -6.92
N PRO A 92 -8.16 9.06 -7.93
CA PRO A 92 -9.04 8.12 -8.59
C PRO A 92 -8.19 7.05 -9.32
N SER A 93 -8.52 5.78 -9.10
CA SER A 93 -7.74 4.64 -9.60
C SER A 93 -8.59 3.61 -10.33
N LYS A 94 -9.93 3.59 -10.13
CA LYS A 94 -10.83 2.62 -10.77
C LYS A 94 -11.42 3.18 -12.06
N PHE A 95 -11.07 2.58 -13.19
CA PHE A 95 -11.60 2.95 -14.51
C PHE A 95 -12.03 1.72 -15.32
N PRO A 96 -13.06 0.98 -14.89
CA PRO A 96 -13.44 -0.31 -15.50
C PRO A 96 -13.95 -0.20 -16.94
N ALA A 97 -14.37 0.99 -17.38
CA ALA A 97 -14.90 1.23 -18.72
C ALA A 97 -13.82 1.68 -19.72
N CYS A 98 -12.54 1.72 -19.34
CA CYS A 98 -11.47 2.10 -20.26
C CYS A 98 -10.88 0.87 -20.96
N PRO A 99 -10.70 0.90 -22.29
CA PRO A 99 -10.01 -0.15 -23.03
C PRO A 99 -8.66 -0.49 -22.39
N SER A 100 -8.27 -1.76 -22.36
CA SER A 100 -7.05 -2.24 -21.68
C SER A 100 -5.78 -1.47 -22.04
N TYR A 101 -5.69 -0.91 -23.25
CA TYR A 101 -4.56 -0.09 -23.69
C TYR A 101 -4.46 1.27 -22.99
N PHE A 102 -5.59 1.82 -22.53
CA PHE A 102 -5.69 3.07 -21.76
C PHE A 102 -5.55 2.82 -20.25
N SER A 103 -5.77 1.58 -19.83
CA SER A 103 -5.77 1.13 -18.43
C SER A 103 -4.46 0.47 -18.03
N LYS A 104 -3.31 0.84 -18.62
CA LYS A 104 -2.03 0.37 -18.09
C LYS A 104 -1.91 0.94 -16.68
N GLU A 105 -2.25 0.10 -15.70
CA GLU A 105 -1.83 0.30 -14.31
C GLU A 105 -0.36 0.66 -14.41
N SER A 106 -0.02 1.87 -13.99
CA SER A 106 1.36 2.27 -13.90
C SER A 106 1.95 1.33 -12.87
N THR A 107 2.56 0.24 -13.32
CA THR A 107 3.45 -0.53 -12.47
C THR A 107 4.52 0.48 -12.09
N SER A 108 4.41 0.97 -10.85
CA SER A 108 5.35 1.92 -10.30
C SER A 108 6.71 1.27 -10.45
N ARG A 109 7.52 1.78 -11.39
CA ARG A 109 8.86 1.24 -11.57
C ARG A 109 9.56 1.49 -10.25
N GLU A 110 9.95 0.40 -9.58
CA GLU A 110 10.65 0.49 -8.30
C GLU A 110 11.84 1.43 -8.46
N SER A 111 11.97 2.39 -7.54
CA SER A 111 13.08 3.32 -7.60
C SER A 111 14.41 2.56 -7.45
N PRO A 112 15.51 3.03 -8.07
CA PRO A 112 16.81 2.38 -7.92
C PRO A 112 17.20 2.18 -6.44
N ASP A 113 16.89 3.16 -5.59
CA ASP A 113 17.16 3.14 -4.15
C ASP A 113 16.36 2.05 -3.41
N SER A 114 15.06 1.92 -3.71
CA SER A 114 14.21 0.87 -3.11
C SER A 114 14.67 -0.53 -3.52
N LYS A 115 15.04 -0.69 -4.80
CA LYS A 115 15.57 -1.96 -5.31
C LYS A 115 16.89 -2.32 -4.62
N GLN A 116 17.79 -1.35 -4.44
CA GLN A 116 19.07 -1.54 -3.77
C GLN A 116 18.88 -1.96 -2.30
N LYS A 117 18.01 -1.25 -1.55
CA LYS A 117 17.67 -1.62 -0.17
C LYS A 117 17.14 -3.04 -0.03
N ARG A 118 16.31 -3.50 -0.97
CA ARG A 118 15.81 -4.89 -0.96
C ARG A 118 16.96 -5.89 -1.07
N PHE A 119 17.88 -5.68 -2.00
CA PHE A 119 19.05 -6.57 -2.15
C PHE A 119 19.96 -6.53 -0.92
N GLU A 120 20.17 -5.37 -0.31
CA GLU A 120 20.96 -5.24 0.92
C GLU A 120 20.30 -6.00 2.08
N VAL A 121 18.98 -5.87 2.25
CA VAL A 121 18.22 -6.61 3.27
C VAL A 121 18.29 -8.12 3.04
N GLU A 122 18.11 -8.56 1.79
CA GLU A 122 18.16 -9.98 1.43
C GLU A 122 19.56 -10.58 1.69
N ALA A 123 20.63 -9.85 1.34
CA ALA A 123 22.00 -10.26 1.62
C ALA A 123 22.28 -10.35 3.13
N LEU A 124 21.80 -9.39 3.92
CA LEU A 124 21.93 -9.41 5.38
C LEU A 124 21.17 -10.59 6.00
N GLN A 125 19.95 -10.87 5.53
CA GLN A 125 19.16 -12.00 6.00
C GLN A 125 19.83 -13.34 5.69
N ALA A 126 20.41 -13.48 4.49
CA ALA A 126 21.17 -14.68 4.11
C ALA A 126 22.40 -14.87 5.01
N ALA A 127 23.18 -13.81 5.26
CA ALA A 127 24.36 -13.89 6.12
C ALA A 127 24.00 -14.23 7.58
N ILE A 128 22.90 -13.68 8.11
CA ILE A 128 22.40 -14.02 9.45
C ILE A 128 21.98 -15.50 9.51
N ALA A 129 21.29 -15.99 8.49
CA ALA A 129 20.88 -17.39 8.43
C ALA A 129 22.08 -18.34 8.36
N GLU A 130 23.07 -18.05 7.51
CA GLU A 130 24.30 -18.84 7.42
C GLU A 130 25.07 -18.85 8.74
N SER A 131 25.21 -17.68 9.38
CA SER A 131 25.87 -17.55 10.69
C SER A 131 25.14 -18.33 11.80
N ALA A 132 23.81 -18.34 11.78
CA ALA A 132 23.01 -19.12 12.71
C ALA A 132 23.20 -20.63 12.47
N GLU A 133 23.25 -21.07 11.22
CA GLU A 133 23.52 -22.47 10.88
C GLU A 133 24.93 -22.90 11.31
N THR A 134 25.96 -22.07 11.12
CA THR A 134 27.32 -22.39 11.57
C THR A 134 27.39 -22.50 13.09
N SER A 135 26.75 -21.57 13.81
CA SER A 135 26.68 -21.63 15.28
C SER A 135 26.03 -22.92 15.77
N LEU A 136 24.92 -23.34 15.15
CA LEU A 136 24.25 -24.59 15.52
C LEU A 136 25.12 -25.83 15.22
N ARG A 137 25.86 -25.83 14.10
CA ARG A 137 26.80 -26.92 13.77
C ARG A 137 27.94 -27.01 14.77
N GLU A 138 28.49 -25.87 15.20
CA GLU A 138 29.54 -25.81 16.22
C GLU A 138 29.02 -26.30 17.59
N GLU A 139 27.85 -25.82 18.01
CA GLU A 139 27.20 -26.28 19.25
C GLU A 139 26.88 -27.79 19.24
N GLU A 140 26.53 -28.36 18.09
CA GLU A 140 26.30 -29.79 17.94
C GLU A 140 27.60 -30.59 17.97
N ALA A 141 28.66 -30.10 17.32
CA ALA A 141 29.98 -30.73 17.35
C ALA A 141 30.62 -30.74 18.75
N ASP A 142 30.36 -29.69 19.55
CA ASP A 142 30.84 -29.57 20.93
C ASP A 142 29.93 -30.27 21.95
N ARG A 143 28.76 -30.80 21.52
CA ARG A 143 27.84 -31.51 22.41
C ARG A 143 28.36 -32.89 22.77
N ILE A 144 28.71 -33.07 24.04
CA ILE A 144 29.12 -34.38 24.59
C ILE A 144 27.93 -35.01 25.31
N ALA A 145 27.30 -36.01 24.69
CA ALA A 145 26.12 -36.69 25.25
C ALA A 145 26.46 -37.96 26.03
N CYS A 146 27.60 -38.61 25.73
CA CYS A 146 28.06 -39.80 26.45
C CYS A 146 29.59 -39.88 26.59
N ILE A 147 30.06 -40.82 27.42
CA ILE A 147 31.49 -41.07 27.68
C ILE A 147 32.28 -41.36 26.38
N ARG A 148 31.63 -41.98 25.39
CA ARG A 148 32.24 -42.25 24.08
C ARG A 148 32.50 -40.97 23.28
N ASP A 149 31.60 -39.99 23.35
CA ASP A 149 31.75 -38.68 22.71
C ASP A 149 32.90 -37.89 23.36
N LEU A 150 33.01 -37.98 24.69
CA LEU A 150 34.07 -37.37 25.49
C LEU A 150 35.46 -37.91 25.09
N ALA A 151 35.56 -39.23 24.84
CA ALA A 151 36.79 -39.86 24.37
C ALA A 151 37.14 -39.54 22.89
N CYS A 152 36.16 -39.23 22.05
CA CYS A 152 36.39 -38.74 20.68
C CYS A 152 36.89 -37.28 20.69
N HIS A 153 36.30 -36.45 21.53
CA HIS A 153 36.64 -35.03 21.65
C HIS A 153 38.07 -34.83 22.20
N LEU A 154 38.49 -35.63 23.19
CA LEU A 154 39.87 -35.60 23.71
C LEU A 154 40.91 -36.09 22.69
N ARG A 155 40.60 -37.14 21.90
CA ARG A 155 41.51 -37.64 20.84
C ARG A 155 41.75 -36.63 19.71
N ASN A 156 40.75 -35.83 19.35
CA ASN A 156 40.89 -34.79 18.34
C ASN A 156 41.74 -33.60 18.84
N ARG A 157 41.75 -33.32 20.16
CA ARG A 157 42.63 -32.29 20.77
C ARG A 157 44.11 -32.70 20.84
N ASP A 158 44.39 -33.99 20.99
CA ASP A 158 45.77 -34.50 21.04
C ASP A 158 46.40 -34.60 19.64
N SER A 159 45.61 -34.45 18.57
CA SER A 159 46.05 -34.57 17.16
C SER A 159 46.44 -33.23 16.52
N THR A 160 46.23 -32.11 17.22
CA THR A 160 46.49 -30.74 16.73
C THR A 160 47.73 -30.08 17.33
N PHE A 161 48.60 -30.87 17.99
CA PHE A 161 49.93 -30.47 18.46
C PHE A 161 51.05 -31.15 17.69
#